data_AF-A0A562MA58-F1
#
_entry.id   AF-A0A562MA58-F1
#
_cell.length_a   1.000
_cell.length_b   1.000
_cell.length_c   1.000
_cell.angle_alpha   90.00
_cell.angle_beta   90.00
_cell.angle_gamma   90.00
#
_symmetry.space_group_name_H-M   'P 1'
#
loop_
_entity.id
_entity.type
_entity.pdbx_description
1 polymer ?
#
loop_
_entity_poly.entity_id
_entity_poly.type
_entity_poly.pdbx_seq_one_letter_code
_entity_poly.pdbx_strand_id
1 'polypeptide(L)'
;MVLKNQIITYKHDTYFSLPTWKMAKSVFIFPIQLFSINAVRRIRIHFNLSASQLSKGIGKSSNYIGTMENEQNEGSYSDEVLSDIILYINKFISENPSLELEFKGKNHYTIYDLYPSEVVSNEKVAKKVDAIPPGSGPTITLNAVIEATDFFKTSHTLKEIVEECNRVQNKNWVSQDFTQPLENAVKGKNKRLKVTCVLNKF
;
A
#
# COMPACT_ATOMS: atom_id res chain seq x y z
N MET A 1 13.51 -25.13 32.04
CA MET A 1 13.29 -25.89 30.79
C MET A 1 12.94 -24.89 29.69
N VAL A 2 13.91 -24.49 28.87
CA VAL A 2 13.73 -23.44 27.85
C VAL A 2 13.18 -24.10 26.58
N LEU A 3 11.97 -23.74 26.17
CA LEU A 3 11.37 -24.15 24.90
C LEU A 3 12.18 -23.51 23.74
N LYS A 4 13.26 -24.18 23.32
CA LYS A 4 14.22 -23.65 22.34
C LYS A 4 13.72 -23.56 20.89
N ASN A 5 12.52 -24.05 20.57
CA ASN A 5 12.07 -24.19 19.18
C ASN A 5 10.68 -23.58 18.91
N GLN A 6 10.54 -22.28 19.17
CA GLN A 6 9.38 -21.51 18.73
C GLN A 6 9.75 -20.70 17.48
N ILE A 7 9.04 -20.93 16.38
CA ILE A 7 9.16 -20.12 15.16
C ILE A 7 8.05 -19.07 15.18
N ILE A 8 8.44 -17.81 15.04
CA ILE A 8 7.52 -16.67 14.92
C ILE A 8 7.06 -16.58 13.47
N THR A 9 5.74 -16.60 13.27
CA THR A 9 5.12 -16.47 11.94
C THR A 9 4.00 -15.43 11.91
N TYR A 10 3.67 -14.93 10.72
CA TYR A 10 2.71 -13.85 10.48
C TYR A 10 1.59 -14.27 9.52
N LYS A 11 0.32 -13.95 9.83
CA LYS A 11 -0.87 -14.29 9.03
C LYS A 11 -1.95 -13.18 9.09
N HIS A 12 -2.78 -13.00 8.06
CA HIS A 12 -3.92 -12.08 8.03
C HIS A 12 -5.21 -12.66 8.71
N ASP A 13 -6.05 -11.80 9.33
CA ASP A 13 -7.23 -12.22 10.13
C ASP A 13 -8.59 -12.18 9.39
N THR A 14 -8.74 -11.51 8.24
CA THR A 14 -10.03 -11.44 7.50
C THR A 14 -9.91 -11.45 5.97
N TYR A 15 -10.98 -11.86 5.29
CA TYR A 15 -10.99 -12.24 3.87
C TYR A 15 -11.56 -11.13 2.96
N PHE A 16 -10.92 -10.91 1.81
CA PHE A 16 -11.53 -10.33 0.62
C PHE A 16 -11.23 -11.25 -0.57
N SER A 17 -12.25 -11.60 -1.35
CA SER A 17 -12.11 -12.41 -2.56
C SER A 17 -11.61 -11.54 -3.71
N LEU A 18 -10.59 -12.02 -4.43
CA LEU A 18 -10.15 -11.41 -5.68
C LEU A 18 -11.12 -11.79 -6.82
N PRO A 19 -11.51 -10.86 -7.72
CA PRO A 19 -12.34 -11.18 -8.86
C PRO A 19 -11.57 -12.03 -9.88
N THR A 20 -12.25 -12.97 -10.53
CA THR A 20 -11.75 -13.74 -11.67
C THR A 20 -11.64 -12.87 -12.93
N TRP A 21 -10.50 -12.92 -13.61
CA TRP A 21 -10.17 -12.09 -14.77
C TRP A 21 -10.83 -12.62 -16.05
N LYS A 22 -11.93 -11.98 -16.49
CA LYS A 22 -12.26 -11.86 -17.92
C LYS A 22 -11.35 -10.79 -18.51
N MET A 23 -10.81 -10.98 -19.71
CA MET A 23 -10.03 -9.97 -20.45
C MET A 23 -10.86 -8.69 -20.58
N ALA A 24 -10.65 -7.77 -19.63
CA ALA A 24 -11.39 -6.52 -19.57
C ALA A 24 -10.87 -5.56 -20.63
N LYS A 25 -11.77 -4.77 -21.19
CA LYS A 25 -11.44 -3.73 -22.18
C LYS A 25 -10.36 -2.82 -21.60
N SER A 26 -9.25 -2.66 -22.31
CA SER A 26 -8.21 -1.72 -21.91
C SER A 26 -8.74 -0.29 -21.91
N VAL A 27 -8.58 0.39 -20.78
CA VAL A 27 -8.91 1.80 -20.58
C VAL A 27 -7.67 2.65 -20.85
N PHE A 28 -7.87 3.80 -21.48
CA PHE A 28 -6.79 4.73 -21.82
C PHE A 28 -7.04 6.11 -21.18
N ILE A 29 -6.06 6.60 -20.43
CA ILE A 29 -6.12 7.90 -19.72
C ILE A 29 -4.87 8.73 -20.00
N PHE A 30 -4.90 10.03 -19.67
CA PHE A 30 -3.73 10.87 -19.82
C PHE A 30 -2.64 10.49 -18.80
N PRO A 31 -1.35 10.57 -19.16
CA PRO A 31 -0.24 10.26 -18.27
C PRO A 31 -0.28 11.01 -16.94
N ILE A 32 -0.72 12.28 -16.94
CA ILE A 32 -0.88 13.07 -15.71
C ILE A 32 -1.92 12.46 -14.76
N GLN A 33 -3.04 11.97 -15.30
CA GLN A 33 -4.08 11.32 -14.51
C GLN A 33 -3.56 10.01 -13.90
N LEU A 34 -2.83 9.22 -14.69
CA LEU A 34 -2.23 7.98 -14.23
C LEU A 34 -1.19 8.24 -13.13
N PHE A 35 -0.37 9.28 -13.30
CA PHE A 35 0.60 9.70 -12.29
C PHE A 35 -0.10 10.03 -10.98
N SER A 36 -1.14 10.87 -10.98
CA SER A 36 -1.86 11.24 -9.77
C SER A 36 -2.52 10.04 -9.10
N ILE A 37 -3.07 9.08 -9.87
CA ILE A 37 -3.62 7.84 -9.32
C ILE A 37 -2.54 7.03 -8.61
N ASN A 38 -1.39 6.84 -9.25
CA ASN A 38 -0.27 6.09 -8.67
C ASN A 38 0.35 6.80 -7.47
N ALA A 39 0.43 8.13 -7.48
CA ALA A 39 0.92 8.93 -6.35
C ALA A 39 -0.01 8.78 -5.13
N VAL A 40 -1.33 8.93 -5.30
CA VAL A 40 -2.32 8.71 -4.24
C VAL A 40 -2.23 7.29 -3.70
N ARG A 41 -2.17 6.28 -4.58
CA ARG A 41 -2.06 4.87 -4.19
C ARG A 41 -0.79 4.62 -3.36
N ARG A 42 0.35 5.14 -3.81
CA ARG A 42 1.64 5.00 -3.14
C ARG A 42 1.60 5.59 -1.72
N ILE A 43 1.12 6.84 -1.59
CA ILE A 43 1.04 7.53 -0.29
C ILE A 43 0.09 6.80 0.66
N ARG A 44 -1.11 6.40 0.19
CA ARG A 44 -2.07 5.70 1.05
C ARG A 44 -1.53 4.34 1.49
N ILE A 45 -0.84 3.60 0.61
CA ILE A 45 -0.24 2.31 0.96
C ILE A 45 0.88 2.50 1.97
N HIS A 46 1.71 3.53 1.82
CA HIS A 46 2.76 3.85 2.80
C HIS A 46 2.19 3.98 4.21
N PHE A 47 1.12 4.79 4.34
CA PHE A 47 0.45 5.03 5.63
C PHE A 47 -0.56 3.96 6.03
N ASN A 48 -0.68 2.87 5.26
CA ASN A 48 -1.67 1.81 5.46
C ASN A 48 -3.12 2.35 5.58
N LEU A 49 -3.47 3.28 4.69
CA LEU A 49 -4.84 3.73 4.49
C LEU A 49 -5.46 2.87 3.38
N SER A 50 -6.46 2.07 3.73
CA SER A 50 -7.27 1.39 2.72
C SER A 50 -8.00 2.41 1.83
N ALA A 51 -8.28 2.02 0.59
CA ALA A 51 -9.07 2.84 -0.32
C ALA A 51 -10.42 3.27 0.31
N SER A 52 -11.05 2.40 1.11
CA SER A 52 -12.29 2.76 1.80
C SER A 52 -12.11 3.75 2.93
N GLN A 53 -11.03 3.64 3.71
CA GLN A 53 -10.74 4.62 4.78
C GLN A 53 -10.49 6.00 4.17
N LEU A 54 -9.65 6.07 3.14
CA LEU A 54 -9.37 7.34 2.47
C LEU A 54 -10.63 7.93 1.85
N SER A 55 -11.44 7.12 1.16
CA SER A 55 -12.70 7.59 0.56
C SER A 55 -13.65 8.20 1.58
N LYS A 56 -13.84 7.53 2.73
CA LYS A 56 -14.67 8.05 3.83
C LYS A 56 -14.06 9.30 4.46
N GLY A 57 -12.74 9.33 4.58
CA GLY A 57 -11.98 10.45 5.13
C GLY A 57 -12.18 11.75 4.35
N ILE A 58 -12.35 11.66 3.03
CA ILE A 58 -12.65 12.79 2.14
C ILE A 58 -14.15 12.98 1.87
N GLY A 59 -15.03 12.33 2.65
CA GLY A 59 -16.49 12.49 2.51
C GLY A 59 -17.12 11.91 1.24
N LYS A 60 -16.44 10.96 0.56
CA LYS A 60 -16.97 10.27 -0.63
C LYS A 60 -17.54 8.88 -0.28
N SER A 61 -18.14 8.22 -1.26
CA SER A 61 -18.60 6.83 -1.11
C SER A 61 -17.43 5.90 -0.79
N SER A 62 -17.66 4.84 0.00
CA SER A 62 -16.60 3.94 0.47
C SER A 62 -15.77 3.27 -0.64
N ASN A 63 -16.27 3.22 -1.87
CA ASN A 63 -15.61 2.65 -3.03
C ASN A 63 -14.96 3.69 -3.96
N TYR A 64 -15.01 4.98 -3.64
CA TYR A 64 -14.58 6.05 -4.54
C TYR A 64 -13.11 5.92 -4.96
N ILE A 65 -12.17 5.89 -4.01
CA ILE A 65 -10.73 5.73 -4.28
C ILE A 65 -10.46 4.41 -5.01
N GLY A 66 -11.11 3.31 -4.57
CA GLY A 66 -10.96 2.01 -5.22
C GLY A 66 -11.47 2.00 -6.67
N THR A 67 -12.49 2.81 -6.97
CA THR A 67 -13.01 2.97 -8.34
C THR A 67 -12.02 3.74 -9.21
N MET A 68 -11.39 4.79 -8.66
CA MET A 68 -10.37 5.57 -9.39
C MET A 68 -9.08 4.77 -9.61
N GLU A 69 -8.72 3.88 -8.68
CA GLU A 69 -7.58 2.97 -8.84
C GLU A 69 -7.89 1.75 -9.74
N ASN A 70 -9.16 1.51 -10.08
CA ASN A 70 -9.53 0.38 -10.94
C ASN A 70 -9.13 0.65 -12.40
N GLU A 71 -8.31 -0.23 -12.96
CA GLU A 71 -7.84 -0.20 -14.35
C GLU A 71 -8.99 -0.30 -15.39
N GLN A 72 -10.15 -0.80 -14.98
CA GLN A 72 -11.34 -0.93 -15.83
C GLN A 72 -12.25 0.31 -15.82
N ASN A 73 -11.90 1.33 -15.03
CA ASN A 73 -12.65 2.58 -14.93
C ASN A 73 -11.85 3.74 -15.55
N GLU A 74 -12.47 4.54 -16.42
CA GLU A 74 -11.80 5.68 -17.08
C GLU A 74 -11.63 6.91 -16.17
N GLY A 75 -12.22 6.89 -14.98
CA GLY A 75 -12.19 7.97 -14.01
C GLY A 75 -10.80 8.28 -13.49
N SER A 76 -10.63 9.54 -13.12
CA SER A 76 -9.48 10.11 -12.42
C SER A 76 -9.95 11.09 -11.34
N TYR A 77 -9.01 11.58 -10.56
CA TYR A 77 -9.28 12.63 -9.57
C TYR A 77 -9.38 14.01 -10.22
N SER A 78 -10.25 14.86 -9.68
CA SER A 78 -10.23 16.30 -9.91
C SER A 78 -9.28 16.98 -8.93
N ASP A 79 -8.88 18.23 -9.20
CA ASP A 79 -8.04 19.03 -8.28
C ASP A 79 -8.66 19.21 -6.89
N GLU A 80 -9.98 19.38 -6.84
CA GLU A 80 -10.73 19.47 -5.58
C GLU A 80 -10.55 18.19 -4.76
N VAL A 81 -10.72 17.03 -5.40
CA VAL A 81 -10.55 15.72 -4.75
C VAL A 81 -9.11 15.48 -4.34
N LEU A 82 -8.14 15.85 -5.19
CA LEU A 82 -6.71 15.74 -4.85
C LEU A 82 -6.37 16.62 -3.63
N SER A 83 -6.95 17.82 -3.55
CA SER A 83 -6.80 18.71 -2.40
C SER A 83 -7.39 18.11 -1.13
N ASP A 84 -8.59 17.54 -1.20
CA ASP A 84 -9.23 16.86 -0.06
C ASP A 84 -8.39 15.67 0.43
N ILE A 85 -7.83 14.88 -0.50
CA ILE A 85 -6.93 13.76 -0.18
C ILE A 85 -5.71 14.24 0.61
N ILE A 86 -5.05 15.31 0.14
CA ILE A 86 -3.88 15.87 0.82
C ILE A 86 -4.24 16.41 2.20
N LEU A 87 -5.36 17.12 2.34
CA LEU A 87 -5.81 17.62 3.64
C LEU A 87 -6.06 16.46 4.62
N TYR A 88 -6.70 15.39 4.17
CA TYR A 88 -6.93 14.20 4.99
C TYR A 88 -5.63 13.51 5.41
N ILE A 89 -4.70 13.31 4.48
CA ILE A 89 -3.39 12.69 4.75
C ILE A 89 -2.59 13.53 5.75
N ASN A 90 -2.53 14.84 5.57
CA ASN A 90 -1.83 15.74 6.47
C ASN A 90 -2.44 15.72 7.88
N LYS A 91 -3.76 15.71 7.98
CA LYS A 91 -4.46 15.54 9.26
C LYS A 91 -4.09 14.20 9.90
N PHE A 92 -4.16 13.10 9.14
CA PHE A 92 -3.80 11.77 9.63
C PHE A 92 -2.37 11.71 10.18
N ILE A 93 -1.39 12.30 9.48
CA ILE A 93 0.00 12.38 9.96
C ILE A 93 0.08 13.19 11.26
N SER A 94 -0.57 14.36 11.33
CA SER A 94 -0.55 15.22 12.52
C SER A 94 -1.14 14.54 13.77
N GLU A 95 -2.17 13.71 13.59
CA GLU A 95 -2.81 12.95 14.66
C GLU A 95 -2.00 11.71 15.07
N ASN A 96 -0.98 11.32 14.30
CA ASN A 96 -0.17 10.13 14.51
C ASN A 96 1.34 10.44 14.32
N PRO A 97 1.95 11.26 15.21
CA PRO A 97 3.32 11.76 15.03
C PRO A 97 4.42 10.68 15.09
N SER A 98 4.08 9.46 15.52
CA SER A 98 4.98 8.30 15.52
C SER A 98 5.01 7.54 14.19
N LEU A 99 4.22 7.94 13.19
CA LEU A 99 4.24 7.31 11.88
C LEU A 99 5.57 7.54 11.18
N GLU A 100 6.06 6.47 10.55
CA GLU A 100 7.14 6.57 9.59
C GLU A 100 6.68 7.44 8.41
N LEU A 101 7.44 8.50 8.11
CA LEU A 101 7.17 9.36 6.96
C LEU A 101 7.64 8.68 5.67
N GLU A 102 6.86 8.79 4.61
CA GLU A 102 7.20 8.20 3.30
C GLU A 102 8.49 8.79 2.72
N PHE A 103 8.65 10.10 2.90
CA PHE A 103 9.86 10.81 2.57
C PHE A 103 10.46 11.35 3.86
N LYS A 104 11.74 11.08 4.09
CA LYS A 104 12.45 11.48 5.31
C LYS A 104 12.27 12.99 5.55
N GLY A 105 11.70 13.34 6.71
CA GLY A 105 11.46 14.73 7.10
C GLY A 105 10.24 15.40 6.46
N LYS A 106 9.51 14.74 5.55
CA LYS A 106 8.30 15.27 4.93
C LYS A 106 7.08 14.95 5.79
N ASN A 107 6.78 15.85 6.72
CA ASN A 107 5.60 15.77 7.59
C ASN A 107 4.36 16.48 7.01
N HIS A 108 4.48 17.06 5.82
CA HIS A 108 3.41 17.77 5.13
C HIS A 108 3.48 17.51 3.62
N TYR A 109 2.33 17.21 3.03
CA TYR A 109 2.14 17.02 1.60
C TYR A 109 1.37 18.20 1.01
N THR A 110 1.61 18.46 -0.26
CA THR A 110 0.89 19.45 -1.07
C THR A 110 0.29 18.78 -2.29
N ILE A 111 -0.63 19.46 -2.98
CA ILE A 111 -1.20 18.93 -4.23
C ILE A 111 -0.13 18.65 -5.28
N TYR A 112 0.98 19.40 -5.27
CA TYR A 112 2.10 19.22 -6.20
C TYR A 112 2.81 17.87 -6.03
N ASP A 113 2.66 17.23 -4.87
CA ASP A 113 3.19 15.88 -4.63
C ASP A 113 2.41 14.79 -5.38
N LEU A 114 1.23 15.14 -5.90
CA LEU A 114 0.37 14.28 -6.70
C LEU A 114 0.50 14.57 -8.20
N TYR A 115 1.44 15.43 -8.58
CA TYR A 115 1.71 15.83 -9.96
C TYR A 115 3.14 15.51 -10.37
N PRO A 116 3.38 15.21 -11.67
CA PRO A 116 4.73 14.97 -12.15
C PRO A 116 5.53 16.28 -12.10
N SER A 117 6.81 16.19 -11.73
CA SER A 117 7.74 17.32 -11.73
C SER A 117 8.17 17.73 -13.15
N GLU A 118 8.01 16.83 -14.11
CA GLU A 118 8.36 17.03 -15.52
C GLU A 118 7.10 17.02 -16.38
N VAL A 119 7.17 17.71 -17.53
CA VAL A 119 6.09 17.68 -18.51
C VAL A 119 5.96 16.27 -19.06
N VAL A 120 4.76 15.72 -18.94
CA VAL A 120 4.41 14.40 -19.48
C VAL A 120 3.70 14.56 -20.84
N SER A 121 3.74 13.50 -21.65
CA SER A 121 3.04 13.47 -22.94
C SER A 121 1.53 13.70 -22.77
N ASN A 122 0.90 14.30 -23.78
CA ASN A 122 -0.55 14.43 -23.87
C ASN A 122 -1.20 13.26 -24.63
N GLU A 123 -0.42 12.25 -25.02
CA GLU A 123 -0.94 11.03 -25.63
C GLU A 123 -1.46 10.09 -24.54
N LYS A 124 -2.68 9.56 -24.73
CA LYS A 124 -3.27 8.65 -23.76
C LYS A 124 -2.48 7.34 -23.69
N VAL A 125 -2.32 6.83 -22.49
CA VAL A 125 -1.65 5.56 -22.18
C VAL A 125 -2.63 4.58 -21.55
N ALA A 126 -2.32 3.29 -21.63
CA ALA A 126 -3.10 2.28 -20.94
C ALA A 126 -3.10 2.56 -19.44
N LYS A 127 -4.28 2.58 -18.82
CA LYS A 127 -4.41 2.74 -17.38
C LYS A 127 -3.93 1.46 -16.71
N LYS A 128 -2.73 1.53 -16.14
CA LYS A 128 -2.13 0.43 -15.37
C LYS A 128 -1.72 0.94 -13.99
N VAL A 129 -2.46 0.52 -12.98
CA VAL A 129 -2.26 0.94 -11.59
C VAL A 129 -1.54 -0.18 -10.88
N ASP A 130 -0.24 0.00 -10.64
CA ASP A 130 0.59 -1.06 -10.10
C ASP A 130 0.11 -1.46 -8.70
N ALA A 131 -0.35 -2.71 -8.58
CA ALA A 131 -0.83 -3.27 -7.32
C ALA A 131 0.25 -3.19 -6.23
N ILE A 132 1.51 -3.35 -6.63
CA ILE A 132 2.70 -3.16 -5.81
C ILE A 132 3.60 -2.13 -6.52
N PRO A 133 3.65 -0.87 -6.05
CA PRO A 133 4.34 0.19 -6.77
C PRO A 133 5.85 -0.11 -6.90
N PRO A 134 6.43 -0.08 -8.11
CA PRO A 134 7.83 -0.43 -8.32
C PRO A 134 8.78 0.60 -7.70
N GLY A 135 9.96 0.15 -7.28
CA GLY A 135 10.99 1.03 -6.70
C GLY A 135 10.66 1.55 -5.29
N SER A 136 9.62 0.99 -4.66
CA SER A 136 9.19 1.38 -3.33
C SER A 136 10.12 0.87 -2.23
N GLY A 137 10.07 1.52 -1.06
CA GLY A 137 10.78 1.05 0.14
C GLY A 137 10.11 -0.17 0.80
N PRO A 138 10.74 -0.73 1.85
CA PRO A 138 10.23 -1.89 2.59
C PRO A 138 8.80 -1.70 3.12
N THR A 139 8.46 -0.54 3.67
CA THR A 139 7.14 -0.24 4.25
C THR A 139 6.01 -0.33 3.22
N ILE A 140 6.13 0.42 2.12
CA ILE A 140 5.16 0.39 1.03
C ILE A 140 5.07 -1.02 0.45
N THR A 141 6.21 -1.69 0.25
CA THR A 141 6.24 -3.04 -0.34
C THR A 141 5.50 -4.04 0.54
N LEU A 142 5.82 -4.10 1.84
CA LEU A 142 5.14 -4.97 2.78
C LEU A 142 3.63 -4.69 2.80
N ASN A 143 3.24 -3.42 2.89
CA ASN A 143 1.83 -3.01 2.91
C ASN A 143 1.11 -3.40 1.62
N ALA A 144 1.76 -3.25 0.46
CA ALA A 144 1.21 -3.64 -0.82
C ALA A 144 1.09 -5.16 -0.96
N VAL A 145 2.06 -5.94 -0.48
CA VAL A 145 1.98 -7.42 -0.45
C VAL A 145 0.82 -7.87 0.43
N ILE A 146 0.63 -7.25 1.61
CA ILE A 146 -0.51 -7.52 2.50
C ILE A 146 -1.85 -7.20 1.80
N GLU A 147 -1.93 -6.07 1.08
CA GLU A 147 -3.17 -5.62 0.43
C GLU A 147 -3.51 -6.41 -0.85
N ALA A 148 -2.51 -6.69 -1.68
CA ALA A 148 -2.70 -7.08 -3.07
C ALA A 148 -2.48 -8.58 -3.35
N THR A 149 -1.93 -9.34 -2.39
CA THR A 149 -1.53 -10.73 -2.63
C THR A 149 -2.11 -11.69 -1.60
N ASP A 150 -2.06 -12.97 -1.96
CA ASP A 150 -2.48 -14.07 -1.11
C ASP A 150 -1.38 -14.56 -0.15
N PHE A 151 -0.19 -13.93 -0.17
CA PHE A 151 0.98 -14.40 0.57
C PHE A 151 0.67 -14.61 2.06
N PHE A 152 0.03 -13.65 2.71
CA PHE A 152 -0.30 -13.75 4.15
C PHE A 152 -1.55 -14.59 4.48
N LYS A 153 -2.10 -15.37 3.53
CA LYS A 153 -3.15 -16.37 3.82
C LYS A 153 -2.62 -17.52 4.68
N THR A 154 -1.35 -17.83 4.53
CA THR A 154 -0.61 -18.78 5.37
C THR A 154 0.37 -18.05 6.28
N SER A 155 0.83 -18.77 7.30
CA SER A 155 1.82 -18.27 8.25
C SER A 155 3.21 -18.25 7.61
N HIS A 156 3.88 -17.09 7.60
CA HIS A 156 5.24 -16.95 7.06
C HIS A 156 6.21 -16.42 8.12
N THR A 157 7.47 -16.82 8.02
CA THR A 157 8.59 -16.32 8.81
C THR A 157 9.07 -14.96 8.29
N LEU A 158 9.82 -14.22 9.12
CA LEU A 158 10.46 -12.97 8.69
C LEU A 158 11.35 -13.15 7.45
N LYS A 159 12.07 -14.27 7.37
CA LYS A 159 12.93 -14.58 6.23
C LYS A 159 12.12 -14.70 4.93
N GLU A 160 11.04 -15.47 4.95
CA GLU A 160 10.17 -15.65 3.78
C GLU A 160 9.50 -14.34 3.36
N ILE A 161 9.11 -13.49 4.33
CA ILE A 161 8.56 -12.15 4.04
C ILE A 161 9.58 -11.28 3.31
N VAL A 162 10.82 -11.25 3.79
CA VAL A 162 11.92 -10.48 3.16
C VAL A 162 12.21 -11.00 1.76
N GLU A 163 12.28 -12.32 1.59
CA GLU A 163 12.51 -12.96 0.29
C GLU A 163 11.41 -12.63 -0.72
N GLU A 164 10.14 -12.69 -0.30
CA GLU A 164 9.01 -12.34 -1.17
C GLU A 164 9.03 -10.85 -1.55
N CYS A 165 9.28 -9.95 -0.59
CA CYS A 165 9.37 -8.51 -0.88
C CYS A 165 10.54 -8.19 -1.82
N ASN A 166 11.70 -8.81 -1.60
CA ASN A 166 12.86 -8.69 -2.48
C ASN A 166 12.58 -9.22 -3.89
N ARG A 167 11.87 -10.34 -4.01
CA ARG A 167 11.46 -10.93 -5.30
C ARG A 167 10.55 -9.98 -6.06
N VAL A 168 9.56 -9.39 -5.40
CA VAL A 168 8.58 -8.48 -6.03
C VAL A 168 9.23 -7.16 -6.45
N GLN A 169 10.15 -6.62 -5.67
CA GLN A 169 10.78 -5.32 -5.93
C GLN A 169 12.13 -5.40 -6.65
N ASN A 170 12.65 -6.60 -6.87
CA ASN A 170 14.00 -6.84 -7.36
C ASN A 170 15.06 -6.09 -6.51
N LYS A 171 15.04 -6.35 -5.20
CA LYS A 171 15.91 -5.74 -4.17
C LYS A 171 16.63 -6.80 -3.34
N ASN A 172 17.53 -6.35 -2.46
CA ASN A 172 18.37 -7.17 -1.60
C ASN A 172 18.31 -6.72 -0.13
N TRP A 173 17.13 -6.37 0.36
CA TRP A 173 16.90 -5.99 1.75
C TRP A 173 17.17 -7.15 2.71
N VAL A 174 17.46 -6.78 3.95
CA VAL A 174 17.70 -7.69 5.07
C VAL A 174 16.59 -7.55 6.12
N SER A 175 16.51 -8.49 7.06
CA SER A 175 15.47 -8.51 8.10
C SER A 175 15.36 -7.21 8.91
N GLN A 176 16.47 -6.49 9.11
CA GLN A 176 16.47 -5.23 9.86
C GLN A 176 15.63 -4.15 9.17
N ASP A 177 15.61 -4.12 7.83
CA ASP A 177 14.82 -3.19 7.02
C ASP A 177 13.30 -3.37 7.23
N PHE A 178 12.87 -4.52 7.76
CA PHE A 178 11.46 -4.86 7.99
C PHE A 178 11.02 -4.78 9.45
N THR A 179 11.93 -4.40 10.37
CA THR A 179 11.62 -4.33 11.81
C THR A 179 10.46 -3.38 12.10
N GLN A 180 10.58 -2.11 11.68
CA GLN A 180 9.54 -1.09 11.87
C GLN A 180 8.28 -1.37 11.02
N PRO A 181 8.40 -1.73 9.72
CA PRO A 181 7.24 -2.12 8.91
C PRO A 181 6.38 -3.23 9.56
N LEU A 182 7.01 -4.28 10.07
CA LEU A 182 6.30 -5.40 10.70
C LEU A 182 5.73 -5.04 12.06
N GLU A 183 6.45 -4.26 12.87
CA GLU A 183 5.93 -3.76 14.13
C GLU A 183 4.63 -2.96 13.92
N ASN A 184 4.61 -2.09 12.90
CA ASN A 184 3.42 -1.34 12.51
C ASN A 184 2.29 -2.24 12.00
N ALA A 185 2.62 -3.35 11.32
CA ALA A 185 1.63 -4.29 10.80
C ALA A 185 1.00 -5.21 11.86
N VAL A 186 1.68 -5.45 12.99
CA VAL A 186 1.22 -6.36 14.06
C VAL A 186 0.72 -5.69 15.32
N LYS A 187 0.99 -4.38 15.52
CA LYS A 187 0.60 -3.61 16.71
C LYS A 187 -0.26 -2.40 16.36
N GLY A 188 -0.87 -1.79 17.38
CA GLY A 188 -1.64 -0.55 17.25
C GLY A 188 -3.02 -0.72 16.61
N LYS A 189 -3.68 0.41 16.33
CA LYS A 189 -5.03 0.47 15.74
C LYS A 189 -5.09 -0.04 14.28
N ASN A 190 -3.92 -0.17 13.64
CA ASN A 190 -3.75 -0.55 12.24
C ASN A 190 -3.22 -1.99 12.07
N LYS A 191 -3.36 -2.82 13.11
CA LYS A 191 -2.96 -4.24 13.08
C LYS A 191 -3.69 -4.98 11.95
N ARG A 192 -2.91 -5.62 11.07
CA ARG A 192 -3.36 -6.46 9.95
C ARG A 192 -2.81 -7.87 9.99
N LEU A 193 -1.66 -8.05 10.66
CA LEU A 193 -1.00 -9.33 10.81
C LEU A 193 -1.10 -9.80 12.27
N LYS A 194 -1.33 -11.09 12.44
CA LYS A 194 -1.27 -11.79 13.71
C LYS A 194 0.05 -12.52 13.83
N VAL A 195 0.72 -12.33 14.96
CA VAL A 195 1.90 -13.10 15.33
C VAL A 195 1.47 -14.43 15.92
N THR A 196 1.98 -15.53 15.38
CA THR A 196 1.76 -16.88 15.86
C THR A 196 3.10 -17.52 16.18
N CYS A 197 3.16 -18.29 17.28
CA CYS A 197 4.30 -19.13 17.60
C CYS A 197 3.97 -20.56 17.20
N VAL A 198 4.69 -21.12 16.23
CA VAL A 198 4.57 -22.52 15.85
C VAL A 198 5.65 -23.30 16.58
N LEU A 199 5.23 -24.31 17.34
CA LEU A 199 6.15 -25.28 17.94
C LEU A 199 6.59 -26.24 16.83
N ASN A 200 7.90 -26.31 16.59
CA ASN A 200 8.45 -27.35 15.73
C ASN A 200 8.20 -28.70 16.42
N LYS A 201 7.23 -29.46 15.89
CA LYS A 201 7.08 -30.88 16.22
C LYS A 201 8.11 -31.62 15.37
N PHE A 202 9.20 -32.03 16.01
CA PHE A 202 10.08 -33.07 15.47
C PHE A 202 9.33 -34.41 15.42
#